data_AF-A0AAU4T9S0-F1
#
_entry.id   AF-A0AAU4T9S0-F1
#
_cell.length_a   1.000
_cell.length_b   1.000
_cell.length_c   1.000
_cell.angle_alpha   90.00
_cell.angle_beta   90.00
_cell.angle_gamma   90.00
#
_symmetry.space_group_name_H-M   'P 1'
#
loop_
_entity.id
_entity.type
_entity.pdbx_description
1 polymer ?
#
loop_
_entity_poly.entity_id
_entity_poly.type
_entity_poly.pdbx_seq_one_letter_code
_entity_poly.pdbx_strand_id
1 'polypeptide(L)'
;MDFRIEWPAPMDELDWQMQEVKGWIGEVTVTWDGGARVFEVYDPVRLAQTVDLEIEQIGRFTARSLLVVPSVTRENIETAISAIADRGFRD
;
A
#
# COMPACT_ATOMS: atom_id res chain seq x y z
N MET A 1 -4.67 3.33 -18.71
CA MET A 1 -5.80 2.54 -18.19
C MET A 1 -6.42 3.36 -17.09
N ASP A 2 -7.72 3.60 -17.13
CA ASP A 2 -8.36 4.45 -16.13
C ASP A 2 -8.56 3.65 -14.85
N PHE A 3 -8.18 4.25 -13.72
CA PHE A 3 -8.37 3.68 -12.39
C PHE A 3 -8.68 4.80 -11.40
N ARG A 4 -9.22 4.42 -10.25
CA ARG A 4 -9.47 5.31 -9.12
C ARG A 4 -8.84 4.71 -7.87
N ILE A 5 -8.19 5.56 -7.09
CA ILE A 5 -7.66 5.22 -5.78
C ILE A 5 -8.62 5.77 -4.72
N GLU A 6 -8.98 4.92 -3.77
CA GLU A 6 -9.75 5.27 -2.59
C GLU A 6 -8.89 5.00 -1.35
N TRP A 7 -8.71 6.05 -0.56
CA TRP A 7 -7.94 6.03 0.68
C TRP A 7 -8.81 5.49 1.83
N PRO A 8 -8.22 4.86 2.87
CA PRO A 8 -8.97 4.23 3.96
C PRO A 8 -9.83 5.21 4.77
N ALA A 9 -9.46 6.50 4.77
CA ALA A 9 -10.21 7.58 5.38
C ALA A 9 -9.95 8.89 4.61
N PRO A 10 -10.81 9.91 4.78
CA PRO A 10 -10.45 11.28 4.44
C PRO A 10 -9.22 11.67 5.27
N MET A 11 -8.12 12.00 4.59
CA MET A 11 -6.85 12.31 5.23
C MET A 11 -6.43 13.72 4.87
N ASP A 12 -6.10 14.51 5.89
CA ASP A 12 -5.47 15.81 5.70
C ASP A 12 -3.93 15.70 5.63
N GLU A 13 -3.26 16.84 5.53
CA GLU A 13 -1.80 16.91 5.45
C GLU A 13 -1.11 16.31 6.69
N LEU A 14 -1.67 16.54 7.88
CA LEU A 14 -1.10 16.03 9.12
C LEU A 14 -1.27 14.51 9.19
N ASP A 15 -2.43 14.00 8.76
CA ASP A 15 -2.66 12.55 8.66
C ASP A 15 -1.63 11.90 7.72
N TRP A 16 -1.34 12.51 6.57
CA TRP A 16 -0.34 12.00 5.63
C TRP A 16 1.08 12.02 6.22
N GLN A 17 1.45 13.07 6.94
CA GLN A 17 2.73 13.13 7.65
C GLN A 17 2.82 12.02 8.72
N MET A 18 1.72 11.74 9.43
CA MET A 18 1.68 10.65 10.40
C MET A 18 1.81 9.28 9.72
N GLN A 19 1.17 9.06 8.56
CA GLN A 19 1.32 7.79 7.83
C GLN A 19 2.73 7.60 7.28
N GLU A 20 3.36 8.68 6.81
CA GLU A 20 4.74 8.62 6.34
C GLU A 20 5.68 8.14 7.45
N VAL A 21 5.56 8.72 8.66
CA VAL A 21 6.34 8.30 9.84
C VAL A 21 5.98 6.89 10.29
N LYS A 22 4.69 6.53 10.20
CA LYS A 22 4.22 5.20 10.57
C LYS A 22 4.77 4.12 9.62
N GLY A 23 4.96 4.44 8.35
CA GLY A 23 5.58 3.55 7.36
C GLY A 23 4.66 2.45 6.83
N TRP A 24 3.36 2.52 7.12
CA TRP A 24 2.37 1.62 6.53
C TRP A 24 0.97 2.24 6.48
N ILE A 25 0.22 1.89 5.44
CA ILE A 25 -1.20 2.21 5.29
C ILE A 25 -1.93 1.00 4.68
N GLY A 26 -2.98 0.56 5.35
CA GLY A 26 -3.84 -0.53 4.87
C GLY A 26 -5.00 0.00 4.04
N GLU A 27 -5.71 -0.92 3.39
CA GLU A 27 -7.01 -0.68 2.75
C GLU A 27 -7.00 0.38 1.63
N VAL A 28 -5.87 0.54 0.93
CA VAL A 28 -5.81 1.39 -0.27
C VAL A 28 -6.51 0.66 -1.42
N THR A 29 -7.71 1.08 -1.75
CA THR A 29 -8.55 0.40 -2.74
C THR A 29 -8.33 1.03 -4.12
N VAL A 30 -7.99 0.20 -5.10
CA VAL A 30 -7.84 0.60 -6.50
C VAL A 30 -8.92 -0.08 -7.32
N THR A 31 -9.76 0.71 -7.98
CA THR A 31 -10.84 0.22 -8.84
C THR A 31 -10.58 0.60 -10.29
N TRP A 32 -10.84 -0.31 -11.22
CA TRP A 32 -10.76 -0.12 -12.67
C TRP A 32 -11.86 -0.93 -13.37
N ASP A 33 -12.04 -0.77 -14.68
CA ASP A 33 -13.11 -1.44 -15.45
C ASP A 33 -13.12 -2.97 -15.35
N GLY A 34 -11.98 -3.58 -15.02
CA GLY A 34 -11.78 -5.02 -14.92
C GLY A 34 -11.79 -5.56 -13.49
N GLY A 35 -11.97 -4.72 -12.46
CA GLY A 35 -12.05 -5.18 -11.08
C GLY A 35 -11.61 -4.16 -10.03
N ALA A 36 -11.45 -4.66 -8.81
CA ALA A 36 -10.94 -3.91 -7.68
C ALA A 36 -9.86 -4.70 -6.96
N ARG A 37 -8.86 -4.01 -6.42
CA ARG A 37 -7.80 -4.59 -5.60
C ARG A 37 -7.56 -3.69 -4.39
N VAL A 38 -7.46 -4.32 -3.23
CA VAL A 38 -7.11 -3.64 -1.98
C VAL A 38 -5.64 -3.92 -1.72
N PHE A 39 -4.85 -2.87 -1.58
CA PHE A 39 -3.43 -2.97 -1.28
C PHE A 39 -3.16 -2.68 0.19
N GLU A 40 -2.24 -3.46 0.75
CA GLU A 40 -1.51 -3.10 1.95
C GLU A 40 -0.20 -2.46 1.50
N VAL A 41 0.03 -1.22 1.91
CA VAL A 41 1.21 -0.46 1.49
C VAL A 41 2.17 -0.30 2.65
N TYR A 42 3.45 -0.60 2.41
CA TYR A 42 4.52 -0.46 3.38
C TYR A 42 5.72 0.29 2.78
N ASP A 43 6.49 0.96 3.63
CA ASP A 43 7.91 1.20 3.36
C ASP A 43 8.75 -0.06 3.69
N PRO A 44 9.99 -0.17 3.18
CA PRO A 44 10.82 -1.36 3.38
C PRO A 44 11.20 -1.61 4.84
N VAL A 45 11.36 -0.55 5.63
CA VAL A 45 11.79 -0.64 7.03
C VAL A 45 10.65 -1.20 7.88
N ARG A 46 9.46 -0.64 7.74
CA ARG A 46 8.27 -1.09 8.47
C ARG A 46 7.85 -2.50 8.05
N LEU A 47 7.97 -2.84 6.77
CA LEU A 47 7.68 -4.20 6.30
C LEU A 47 8.60 -5.22 6.98
N ALA A 48 9.92 -4.97 6.99
CA ALA A 48 10.88 -5.87 7.63
C ALA A 48 10.56 -6.08 9.12
N GLN A 49 10.28 -5.00 9.85
CA GLN A 49 9.86 -5.08 11.25
C GLN A 49 8.57 -5.90 11.45
N THR A 50 7.59 -5.74 10.56
CA THR A 50 6.31 -6.46 10.64
C THR A 50 6.50 -7.95 10.36
N VAL A 51 7.31 -8.29 9.35
CA VAL A 51 7.64 -9.68 9.01
C VAL A 51 8.38 -10.35 10.16
N ASP A 52 9.41 -9.71 10.73
CA ASP A 52 10.17 -10.26 11.85
C ASP A 52 9.25 -10.54 13.05
N LEU A 53 8.41 -9.56 13.40
CA LEU A 53 7.46 -9.70 14.51
C LEU A 53 6.45 -10.84 14.28
N GLU A 54 5.87 -10.95 13.08
CA GLU A 54 4.93 -12.03 12.77
C GLU A 54 5.61 -13.41 12.76
N ILE A 55 6.81 -13.51 12.20
CA ILE A 55 7.56 -14.77 12.22
C ILE A 55 7.89 -15.19 13.66
N GLU A 56 8.29 -14.27 14.52
CA GLU A 56 8.55 -14.54 15.94
C GLU A 56 7.29 -15.00 16.69
N GLN A 57 6.14 -14.39 16.42
CA GLN A 57 4.91 -14.65 17.18
C GLN A 57 4.10 -15.84 16.66
N ILE A 58 3.99 -15.99 15.34
CA ILE A 58 3.09 -16.95 14.67
C ILE A 58 3.80 -17.88 13.67
N GLY A 59 5.10 -17.68 13.42
CA GLY A 59 5.92 -18.55 12.57
C GLY A 59 5.71 -18.37 11.06
N ARG A 60 4.94 -17.37 10.63
CA ARG A 60 4.69 -17.04 9.22
C ARG A 60 4.26 -15.58 9.07
N PHE A 61 4.50 -14.99 7.90
CA PHE A 61 3.93 -13.71 7.48
C PHE A 61 3.05 -13.95 6.24
N THR A 62 1.86 -13.36 6.19
CA THR A 62 0.99 -13.45 5.02
C THR A 62 0.41 -12.09 4.69
N ALA A 63 0.62 -11.61 3.47
CA ALA A 63 0.02 -10.39 2.95
C ALA A 63 -0.65 -10.66 1.61
N ARG A 64 -1.78 -10.00 1.37
CA ARG A 64 -2.47 -10.04 0.07
C ARG A 64 -2.28 -8.71 -0.62
N SER A 65 -1.81 -8.74 -1.87
CA SER A 65 -1.62 -7.51 -2.67
C SER A 65 -0.76 -6.48 -1.93
N LEU A 66 0.41 -6.92 -1.46
CA LEU A 66 1.41 -6.08 -0.82
C LEU A 66 2.06 -5.13 -1.84
N LEU A 67 2.05 -3.84 -1.55
CA LEU A 67 2.76 -2.82 -2.30
C LEU A 67 3.86 -2.23 -1.43
N VAL A 68 5.11 -2.27 -1.90
CA VAL A 68 6.23 -1.65 -1.20
C VAL A 68 6.67 -0.41 -1.96
N VAL A 69 6.68 0.73 -1.27
CA VAL A 69 7.08 2.04 -1.82
C VAL A 69 8.26 2.61 -1.02
N PRO A 70 9.05 3.56 -1.55
CA PRO A 70 10.20 4.11 -0.82
C PRO A 70 9.84 4.76 0.53
N SER A 71 8.69 5.46 0.57
CA SER A 71 8.10 6.08 1.76
C SER A 71 6.58 6.12 1.57
N VAL A 72 5.80 5.99 2.65
CA VAL A 72 4.32 5.93 2.58
C VAL A 72 3.72 7.32 2.44
N THR A 73 3.94 7.92 1.27
CA THR A 73 3.35 9.20 0.87
C THR A 73 2.33 8.98 -0.23
N ARG A 74 1.39 9.92 -0.35
CA ARG A 74 0.38 9.91 -1.41
C ARG A 74 1.01 9.80 -2.81
N GLU A 75 2.02 10.63 -3.07
CA GLU A 75 2.71 10.67 -4.37
C GLU A 75 3.38 9.34 -4.73
N ASN A 76 4.06 8.71 -3.78
CA ASN A 76 4.73 7.43 -4.02
C ASN A 76 3.72 6.32 -4.31
N ILE A 77 2.59 6.32 -3.61
CA ILE A 77 1.52 5.34 -3.81
C ILE A 77 0.85 5.54 -5.17
N GLU A 78 0.49 6.78 -5.52
CA GLU A 78 -0.11 7.13 -6.81
C GLU A 78 0.83 6.76 -7.97
N THR A 79 2.13 7.05 -7.82
CA THR A 79 3.16 6.69 -8.82
C THR A 79 3.28 5.18 -9.00
N ALA A 80 3.33 4.43 -7.88
CA ALA A 80 3.45 2.99 -7.91
C ALA A 80 2.20 2.32 -8.53
N ILE A 81 0.99 2.78 -8.16
CA ILE A 81 -0.26 2.27 -8.75
C ILE A 81 -0.34 2.61 -10.24
N SER A 82 0.08 3.80 -10.65
CA SER A 82 0.14 4.17 -12.07
C SER A 82 1.04 3.22 -12.87
N ALA A 83 2.23 2.90 -12.34
CA ALA A 83 3.14 1.95 -12.96
C ALA A 83 2.57 0.51 -13.05
N ILE A 84 1.73 0.11 -12.09
CA ILE A 84 1.00 -1.17 -12.13
C ILE A 84 -0.12 -1.12 -13.18
N ALA A 85 -0.86 0.00 -13.24
CA ALA A 85 -1.93 0.21 -14.21
C ALA A 85 -1.42 0.15 -15.65
N ASP A 86 -0.22 0.67 -15.92
CA ASP A 86 0.43 0.59 -17.23
C ASP A 86 0.71 -0.86 -17.69
N ARG A 87 0.76 -1.80 -16.73
CA ARG A 87 0.91 -3.25 -16.99
C ARG A 87 -0.42 -4.00 -16.94
N GLY A 88 -1.53 -3.29 -16.74
CA GLY A 88 -2.88 -3.85 -16.72
C GLY A 88 -3.26 -4.59 -15.44
N PHE A 89 -2.69 -4.23 -14.28
CA PHE A 89 -2.94 -4.86 -12.98
C PHE A 89 -2.75 -6.40 -12.94
N ARG A 90 -2.00 -6.95 -13.91
CA ARG A 90 -1.72 -8.39 -14.00
C ARG A 90 -0.84 -8.82 -12.82
N ASP A 91 -1.23 -9.92 -12.18
CA ASP A 91 -0.39 -10.64 -11.21
C ASP A 91 0.67 -11.49 -11.92
#